data_AF-A0A328TRI2-F1
#
_entry.id   AF-A0A328TRI2-F1
#
_cell.length_a   1.000
_cell.length_b   1.000
_cell.length_c   1.000
_cell.angle_alpha   90.00
_cell.angle_beta   90.00
_cell.angle_gamma   90.00
#
_symmetry.space_group_name_H-M   'P 1'
#
loop_
_entity.id
_entity.type
_entity.pdbx_description
1 polymer ?
#
loop_
_entity_poly.entity_id
_entity_poly.type
_entity_poly.pdbx_seq_one_letter_code
_entity_poly.pdbx_strand_id
1 'polypeptide(L)'
;MNCEGSCAIVQDFLDASGILQYAAIDIYNINNGQRFSTYSIAAERGSKFISVNSAAARCACEGDLLIICPYVQMSDAEASE
;
A
#
# COMPACT_ATOMS: atom_id res chain seq x y z
N MET A 1 -14.22 2.74 16.37
CA MET A 1 -13.92 1.82 15.25
C MET A 1 -13.83 2.67 14.00
N ASN A 2 -12.69 3.33 13.78
CA ASN A 2 -12.48 4.13 12.59
C ASN A 2 -11.14 3.68 12.02
N CYS A 3 -11.13 2.53 11.35
CA CYS A 3 -10.08 2.22 10.41
C CYS A 3 -10.36 3.10 9.19
N GLU A 4 -9.84 4.33 9.26
CA GLU A 4 -9.69 5.24 8.13
C GLU A 4 -9.07 4.45 6.95
N GLY A 5 -9.51 4.73 5.72
CA GLY A 5 -9.42 3.89 4.49
C GLY A 5 -8.06 3.39 4.02
N SER A 6 -7.30 2.79 4.91
CA SER A 6 -5.89 2.39 4.85
C SER A 6 -5.70 0.99 4.31
N CYS A 7 -4.46 0.71 3.90
CA CYS A 7 -4.00 -0.62 3.53
C CYS A 7 -3.06 -1.15 4.62
N ALA A 8 -3.48 -2.20 5.32
CA ALA A 8 -2.61 -2.91 6.24
C ALA A 8 -1.69 -3.85 5.45
N ILE A 9 -0.37 -3.72 5.63
CA ILE A 9 0.65 -4.46 4.91
C ILE A 9 1.55 -5.12 5.97
N VAL A 10 1.88 -6.40 5.79
CA VAL A 10 2.82 -7.10 6.68
C VAL A 10 4.14 -6.35 6.75
N GLN A 11 4.66 -6.18 7.96
CA GLN A 11 5.90 -5.45 8.21
C GLN A 11 7.08 -5.97 7.39
N ASP A 12 7.14 -7.28 7.11
CA ASP A 12 8.21 -7.87 6.29
C ASP A 12 8.23 -7.32 4.86
N PHE A 13 7.05 -6.98 4.29
CA PHE A 13 6.97 -6.35 2.97
C PHE A 13 7.25 -4.85 3.05
N LEU A 14 6.85 -4.17 4.12
CA LEU A 14 7.21 -2.78 4.36
C LEU A 14 8.72 -2.60 4.43
N ASP A 15 9.41 -3.46 5.20
CA ASP A 15 10.86 -3.44 5.32
C ASP A 15 11.56 -3.75 3.99
N ALA A 16 11.08 -4.74 3.25
CA ALA A 16 11.66 -5.13 1.96
C ALA A 16 11.46 -4.07 0.87
N SER A 17 10.37 -3.30 0.93
CA SER A 17 10.05 -2.25 -0.04
C SER A 17 10.55 -0.86 0.37
N GLY A 18 10.99 -0.69 1.62
CA GLY A 18 11.32 0.63 2.17
C GLY A 18 10.10 1.52 2.44
N ILE A 19 8.88 0.99 2.37
CA ILE A 19 7.66 1.73 2.70
C ILE A 19 7.58 1.93 4.21
N LEU A 20 7.49 3.19 4.65
CA LEU A 20 7.30 3.52 6.05
C LEU A 20 5.82 3.36 6.47
N GLN A 21 5.58 3.12 7.75
CA GLN A 21 4.23 3.16 8.30
C GLN A 21 3.65 4.58 8.17
N TYR A 22 2.36 4.68 7.82
CA TYR A 22 1.67 5.93 7.54
C TYR A 22 2.20 6.70 6.32
N ALA A 23 2.98 6.04 5.46
CA ALA A 23 3.40 6.60 4.19
C ALA A 23 2.24 6.59 3.19
N ALA A 24 2.15 7.64 2.37
CA ALA A 24 1.23 7.66 1.23
C ALA A 24 1.66 6.63 0.20
N ILE A 25 0.69 5.86 -0.29
CA ILE A 25 0.88 4.79 -1.27
C ILE A 25 -0.23 4.85 -2.31
N ASP A 26 0.13 4.52 -3.55
CA ASP A 26 -0.83 4.22 -4.59
C ASP A 26 -0.99 2.71 -4.73
N ILE A 27 -2.22 2.28 -4.98
CA ILE A 27 -2.56 0.88 -5.21
C ILE A 27 -3.17 0.74 -6.60
N TYR A 28 -2.61 -0.17 -7.39
CA TYR A 28 -3.08 -0.53 -8.71
C TYR A 28 -3.55 -1.99 -8.70
N ASN A 29 -4.85 -2.20 -8.90
CA ASN A 29 -5.43 -3.52 -8.94
C ASN A 29 -5.36 -4.07 -10.37
N ILE A 30 -4.63 -5.16 -10.57
CA ILE A 30 -4.42 -5.79 -11.88
C ILE A 30 -5.70 -6.46 -12.37
N ASN A 31 -6.51 -7.01 -11.45
CA ASN A 31 -7.67 -7.81 -11.79
C ASN A 31 -8.83 -6.97 -12.34
N ASN A 32 -9.06 -5.78 -11.77
CA ASN A 32 -10.19 -4.93 -12.12
C ASN A 32 -9.80 -3.55 -12.69
N GLY A 33 -8.50 -3.23 -12.73
CA GLY A 33 -7.98 -1.98 -13.27
C GLY A 33 -8.18 -0.75 -12.38
N GLN A 34 -8.72 -0.89 -11.17
CA GLN A 34 -8.92 0.22 -10.25
C GLN A 34 -7.58 0.75 -9.76
N ARG A 35 -7.52 2.08 -9.62
CA ARG A 35 -6.36 2.82 -9.13
C ARG A 35 -6.84 3.78 -8.05
N PHE A 36 -6.21 3.74 -6.89
CA PHE A 36 -6.58 4.58 -5.77
C PHE A 36 -5.37 4.83 -4.86
N SER A 37 -5.41 5.94 -4.14
CA SER A 37 -4.37 6.35 -3.23
C SER A 37 -4.85 6.21 -1.78
N THR A 38 -3.96 5.77 -0.90
CA THR A 38 -4.21 5.66 0.53
C THR A 38 -2.88 5.75 1.30
N TYR A 39 -2.85 5.29 2.54
CA TYR A 39 -1.65 5.18 3.36
C TYR A 39 -1.49 3.77 3.93
N SER A 40 -0.24 3.42 4.24
CA SER A 40 0.13 2.13 4.80
C SER A 40 -0.11 2.06 6.32
N ILE A 41 -0.52 0.90 6.80
CA ILE A 41 -0.51 0.54 8.22
C ILE A 41 0.30 -0.75 8.37
N ALA A 42 1.16 -0.81 9.37
CA ALA A 42 1.91 -2.02 9.68
C ALA A 42 0.98 -3.09 10.28
N ALA A 43 0.95 -4.25 9.66
CA ALA A 43 0.35 -5.46 10.23
C ALA A 43 1.42 -6.30 10.95
N GLU A 44 0.97 -7.24 11.78
CA GLU A 44 1.85 -8.13 12.56
C GLU A 44 2.81 -8.92 11.67
N ARG A 45 4.07 -9.04 12.07
CA ARG A 45 5.09 -9.82 11.37
C ARG A 45 4.69 -11.29 11.26
N GLY A 46 5.07 -11.93 10.15
CA GLY A 46 4.69 -13.32 9.89
C GLY A 46 3.22 -13.50 9.48
N SER A 47 2.39 -12.45 9.52
CA SER A 47 1.10 -12.46 8.86
C SER A 47 1.30 -12.40 7.34
N LYS A 48 0.71 -13.33 6.59
CA LYS A 48 0.90 -13.39 5.12
C LYS A 48 -0.15 -12.59 4.35
N PHE A 49 -0.83 -11.64 5.00
CA PHE A 49 -1.97 -10.95 4.42
C PHE A 49 -1.71 -9.46 4.17
N ILE A 50 -2.35 -8.96 3.13
CA ILE A 50 -2.54 -7.54 2.85
C ILE A 50 -4.04 -7.29 2.98
N SER A 51 -4.44 -6.28 3.74
CA SER A 51 -5.84 -5.96 3.98
C SER A 51 -6.15 -4.53 3.56
N VAL A 52 -7.09 -4.39 2.61
CA VAL A 52 -7.57 -3.11 2.12
C VAL A 52 -8.89 -2.80 2.82
N ASN A 53 -8.92 -1.74 3.63
CA ASN A 53 -10.04 -1.49 4.55
C ASN A 53 -10.94 -0.33 4.11
N SER A 54 -12.17 -0.33 4.63
CA SER A 54 -13.13 0.79 4.54
C SER A 54 -13.40 1.22 3.09
N ALA A 55 -13.31 2.51 2.75
CA ALA A 55 -13.62 3.01 1.41
C ALA A 55 -12.81 2.31 0.30
N ALA A 56 -11.57 1.90 0.60
CA ALA A 56 -10.70 1.19 -0.33
C ALA A 56 -11.12 -0.29 -0.53
N ALA A 57 -11.89 -0.89 0.38
CA ALA A 57 -12.41 -2.26 0.22
C ALA A 57 -13.38 -2.40 -0.97
N ARG A 58 -13.90 -1.29 -1.50
CA ARG A 58 -14.68 -1.27 -2.75
C ARG A 58 -13.81 -1.34 -4.00
N CYS A 59 -12.49 -1.24 -3.84
CA CYS A 59 -11.53 -1.18 -4.94
C CYS A 59 -10.73 -2.48 -5.14
N ALA A 60 -10.87 -3.45 -4.22
CA ALA A 60 -10.18 -4.73 -4.26
C ALA A 60 -10.99 -5.81 -3.55
N CYS A 61 -10.90 -7.04 -4.05
CA CYS A 61 -11.47 -8.23 -3.43
C CYS A 61 -10.38 -9.20 -3.00
N GLU A 62 -10.70 -10.13 -2.10
CA GLU A 62 -9.79 -11.23 -1.75
C GLU A 62 -9.38 -12.00 -3.01
N GLY A 63 -8.08 -12.24 -3.17
CA GLY A 63 -7.51 -12.90 -4.35
C GLY A 63 -7.11 -11.95 -5.49
N ASP A 64 -7.41 -10.66 -5.40
CA ASP A 64 -6.91 -9.69 -6.37
C ASP A 64 -5.39 -9.49 -6.24
N LEU A 65 -4.73 -9.32 -7.38
CA LEU A 65 -3.33 -8.97 -7.47
C LEU A 65 -3.18 -7.44 -7.44
N LEU A 66 -2.52 -6.94 -6.39
CA LEU A 66 -2.32 -5.52 -6.17
C LEU A 66 -0.84 -5.17 -6.35
N ILE A 67 -0.60 -4.05 -7.03
CA ILE A 67 0.70 -3.37 -7.06
C ILE A 67 0.61 -2.20 -6.09
N ILE A 68 1.55 -2.10 -5.15
CA ILE A 68 1.61 -1.04 -4.15
C ILE A 68 2.87 -0.20 -4.41
N CYS A 69 2.69 1.10 -4.63
CA CYS A 69 3.77 2.00 -5.02
C CYS A 69 3.86 3.20 -4.06
N PRO A 70 4.94 3.32 -3.27
CA PRO A 70 5.29 4.58 -2.63
C PRO A 70 5.94 5.52 -3.64
N TYR A 71 5.76 6.82 -3.44
CA TYR A 71 6.51 7.85 -4.17
C TYR A 71 7.16 8.81 -3.18
N VAL A 72 8.35 9.26 -3.51
CA VAL A 72 9.08 10.28 -2.74
C VAL A 72 9.44 11.42 -3.67
N GLN A 73 9.49 12.63 -3.10
CA GLN A 73 10.06 13.77 -3.78
C GLN A 73 11.54 13.81 -3.48
N MET A 74 12.36 13.97 -4.52
CA MET A 74 13.80 14.11 -4.44
C MET A 74 14.25 15.19 -5.41
N SER A 75 15.48 15.67 -5.29
CA SER A 75 16.03 16.65 -6.24
C SER A 75 16.26 16.02 -7.62
N ASP A 76 16.29 16.83 -8.67
CA ASP A 76 16.58 16.38 -10.04
C ASP A 76 17.97 15.71 -10.14
N ALA A 77 18.93 16.19 -9.36
CA ALA A 77 20.26 15.58 -9.26
C ALA A 77 20.19 14.16 -8.68
N GLU A 78 19.47 13.95 -7.58
CA GLU A 78 19.27 12.62 -6.97
C GLU A 78 18.43 11.69 -7.85
N ALA A 79 17.48 12.24 -8.62
CA ALA A 79 16.59 11.46 -9.49
C ALA A 79 17.26 10.96 -10.78
N SER A 80 18.37 11.60 -11.19
CA SER A 80 19.07 11.30 -12.43
C SER A 80 20.33 10.45 -12.26
N GLU A 81 20.64 10.01 -11.02
CA GLU A 81 21.71 9.06 -10.70
C GLU A 81 21.44 7.63 -11.19
#